data_AF-A0A285ZZN7-F1
#
_entry.id   AF-A0A285ZZN7-F1
#
_cell.length_a   1.000
_cell.length_b   1.000
_cell.length_c   1.000
_cell.angle_alpha   90.00
_cell.angle_beta   90.00
_cell.angle_gamma   90.00
#
_symmetry.space_group_name_H-M   'P 1'
#
loop_
_entity.id
_entity.type
_entity.pdbx_description
1 polymer ?
#
loop_
_entity_poly.entity_id
_entity_poly.type
_entity_poly.pdbx_seq_one_letter_code
_entity_poly.pdbx_strand_id
1 'polypeptide(L)'
;MKYPFTNEGFVQLQKQLQQLDDQALSAEAAKIRADFSQWLLTHFELSRRQESFLAQINPSAISLYSAETAFAVENRLIVRLDKEKDKDEQGKIIWNVSSLKAQAGIDHFEATGTLTFYIRYTEV
;
A
#
# COMPACT_ATOMS: atom_id res chain seq x y z
N MET A 1 -15.61 -0.25 -6.63
CA MET A 1 -15.82 0.97 -5.81
C MET A 1 -14.44 1.46 -5.40
N LYS A 2 -14.20 2.78 -5.45
CA LYS A 2 -12.94 3.35 -4.98
C LYS A 2 -13.13 3.92 -3.57
N TYR A 3 -12.05 4.00 -2.82
CA TYR A 3 -11.99 4.58 -1.48
C TYR A 3 -11.22 5.90 -1.49
N PRO A 4 -11.49 6.83 -0.57
CA PRO A 4 -10.66 8.02 -0.44
C PRO A 4 -9.23 7.61 -0.11
N PHE A 5 -8.22 8.29 -0.68
CA PHE A 5 -6.81 8.01 -0.38
C PHE A 5 -6.42 8.57 1.01
N THR A 6 -7.02 8.04 2.07
CA THR A 6 -6.81 8.36 3.49
C THR A 6 -6.66 7.07 4.29
N ASN A 7 -6.29 7.18 5.57
CA ASN A 7 -6.21 6.01 6.43
C ASN A 7 -7.55 5.25 6.52
N GLU A 8 -8.66 5.99 6.61
CA GLU A 8 -10.01 5.41 6.68
C GLU A 8 -10.34 4.62 5.42
N GLY A 9 -9.99 5.15 4.24
CA GLY A 9 -10.16 4.44 2.97
C GLY A 9 -9.29 3.18 2.90
N PHE A 10 -8.05 3.22 3.38
CA PHE A 10 -7.21 2.03 3.51
C PHE A 10 -7.83 0.98 4.45
N VAL A 11 -8.39 1.39 5.58
CA VAL A 11 -9.07 0.48 6.52
C VAL A 11 -10.30 -0.14 5.88
N GLN A 12 -11.07 0.62 5.10
CA GLN A 12 -12.24 0.10 4.38
C GLN A 12 -11.83 -0.91 3.30
N LEU A 13 -10.81 -0.60 2.49
CA LEU A 13 -10.27 -1.53 1.50
C LEU A 13 -9.77 -2.81 2.15
N GLN A 14 -9.01 -2.71 3.26
CA GLN A 14 -8.53 -3.90 3.98
C GLN A 14 -9.66 -4.78 4.49
N LYS A 15 -10.74 -4.19 5.02
CA LYS A 15 -11.92 -4.97 5.44
C LYS A 15 -12.52 -5.76 4.27
N GLN A 16 -12.53 -5.19 3.07
CA GLN A 16 -12.97 -5.88 1.86
C GLN A 16 -11.99 -7.01 1.49
N LEU A 17 -10.68 -6.72 1.47
CA LEU A 17 -9.65 -7.70 1.10
C LEU A 17 -9.60 -8.88 2.09
N GLN A 18 -9.80 -8.64 3.38
CA GLN A 18 -9.79 -9.69 4.41
C GLN A 18 -10.96 -10.68 4.29
N GLN A 19 -12.02 -10.31 3.56
CA GLN A 19 -13.15 -11.21 3.27
C GLN A 19 -12.88 -12.13 2.08
N LEU A 20 -11.80 -11.92 1.33
CA LEU A 20 -11.42 -12.75 0.21
C LEU A 20 -10.83 -14.09 0.70
N ASP A 21 -11.05 -15.14 -0.11
CA ASP A 21 -10.34 -16.40 0.05
C ASP A 21 -8.86 -16.27 -0.37
N ASP A 22 -8.07 -17.29 -0.08
CA ASP A 22 -6.63 -17.28 -0.31
C ASP A 22 -6.27 -17.13 -1.79
N GLN A 23 -7.06 -17.73 -2.69
CA GLN A 23 -6.83 -17.64 -4.13
C GLN A 23 -7.05 -16.20 -4.62
N ALA A 24 -8.12 -15.56 -4.18
CA ALA A 24 -8.45 -14.18 -4.53
C ALA A 24 -7.43 -13.19 -3.94
N LEU A 25 -6.94 -13.42 -2.71
CA LEU A 25 -5.86 -12.63 -2.13
C LEU A 25 -4.54 -12.78 -2.89
N SER A 26 -4.18 -13.99 -3.30
CA SER A 26 -2.98 -14.21 -4.10
C SER A 26 -3.08 -13.52 -5.47
N ALA A 27 -4.27 -13.55 -6.09
CA ALA A 27 -4.54 -12.81 -7.32
C ALA A 27 -4.43 -11.29 -7.12
N GLU A 28 -4.88 -10.77 -5.97
CA GLU A 28 -4.74 -9.36 -5.63
C GLU A 28 -3.27 -8.96 -5.42
N ALA A 29 -2.52 -9.77 -4.68
CA ALA A 29 -1.09 -9.60 -4.49
C ALA A 29 -0.32 -9.64 -5.81
N ALA A 30 -0.73 -10.50 -6.77
CA ALA A 30 -0.16 -10.54 -8.10
C ALA A 30 -0.40 -9.22 -8.88
N LYS A 31 -1.59 -8.62 -8.78
CA LYS A 31 -1.86 -7.29 -9.40
C LYS A 31 -0.97 -6.21 -8.79
N ILE A 32 -0.81 -6.22 -7.46
CA ILE A 32 0.07 -5.28 -6.74
C ILE A 32 1.52 -5.42 -7.22
N ARG A 33 2.01 -6.64 -7.39
CA ARG A 33 3.37 -6.94 -7.91
C ARG A 33 3.55 -6.51 -9.35
N ALA A 34 2.52 -6.67 -10.18
CA ALA A 34 2.57 -6.34 -11.60
C ALA A 34 2.59 -4.81 -11.82
N ASP A 35 1.72 -4.08 -11.14
CA ASP A 35 1.64 -2.62 -11.25
C ASP A 35 1.01 -1.99 -10.01
N PHE A 36 1.87 -1.61 -9.06
CA PHE A 36 1.45 -1.01 -7.80
C PHE A 36 0.73 0.33 -7.99
N SER A 37 1.21 1.16 -8.92
CA SER A 37 0.60 2.47 -9.20
C SER A 37 -0.79 2.31 -9.78
N GLN A 38 -0.96 1.38 -10.73
CA GLN A 38 -2.27 1.05 -11.29
C GLN A 38 -3.20 0.41 -10.26
N TRP A 39 -2.66 -0.41 -9.35
CA TRP A 39 -3.45 -0.95 -8.25
C TRP A 39 -3.98 0.18 -7.34
N LEU A 40 -3.13 1.12 -6.94
CA LEU A 40 -3.57 2.30 -6.18
C LEU A 40 -4.65 3.09 -6.94
N LEU A 41 -4.47 3.33 -8.24
CA LEU A 41 -5.46 4.00 -9.08
C LEU A 41 -6.80 3.25 -9.16
N THR A 42 -6.77 1.92 -9.07
CA THR A 42 -7.96 1.07 -9.17
C THR A 42 -8.77 1.08 -7.87
N HIS A 43 -8.10 1.16 -6.72
CA HIS A 43 -8.75 1.06 -5.42
C HIS A 43 -8.97 2.41 -4.71
N PHE A 44 -8.18 3.44 -5.05
CA PHE A 44 -8.26 4.74 -4.41
C PHE A 44 -8.62 5.87 -5.37
N GLU A 45 -9.35 6.84 -4.84
CA GLU A 45 -9.60 8.13 -5.47
C GLU A 45 -8.36 9.00 -5.31
N LEU A 46 -7.60 9.13 -6.40
CA LEU A 46 -6.42 9.98 -6.47
C LEU A 46 -6.73 11.25 -7.26
N SER A 47 -6.23 12.39 -6.77
CA SER A 47 -6.24 13.63 -7.55
C SER A 47 -5.18 13.56 -8.65
N ARG A 48 -5.34 14.30 -9.75
CA ARG A 48 -4.34 14.36 -10.83
C ARG A 48 -2.93 14.67 -10.32
N ARG A 49 -2.79 15.50 -9.29
CA ARG A 49 -1.50 15.79 -8.65
C ARG A 49 -0.91 14.56 -7.96
N GLN A 50 -1.73 13.76 -7.30
CA GLN A 50 -1.29 12.50 -6.67
C GLN A 50 -0.89 11.46 -7.71
N GLU A 51 -1.62 11.37 -8.83
CA GLU A 51 -1.26 10.50 -9.96
C GLU A 51 0.10 10.91 -10.56
N SER A 52 0.27 12.20 -10.85
CA SER A 52 1.55 12.74 -11.34
C SER A 52 2.70 12.52 -10.37
N PHE A 53 2.44 12.61 -9.05
CA PHE A 53 3.46 12.33 -8.04
C PHE A 53 3.84 10.85 -8.02
N LEU A 54 2.87 9.92 -8.08
CA LEU A 54 3.17 8.48 -8.14
C LEU A 54 4.07 8.12 -9.33
N ALA A 55 3.85 8.77 -10.48
CA ALA A 55 4.69 8.59 -11.68
C ALA A 55 6.13 9.11 -11.52
N GLN A 56 6.39 9.95 -10.52
CA GLN A 56 7.71 10.54 -10.25
C GLN A 56 8.47 9.82 -9.12
N ILE A 57 7.82 8.91 -8.38
CA ILE A 57 8.49 8.17 -7.31
C ILE A 57 9.61 7.32 -7.92
N ASN A 58 10.74 7.27 -7.24
CA ASN A 58 11.88 6.45 -7.66
C ASN A 58 11.44 4.98 -7.88
N PRO A 59 11.76 4.36 -9.03
CA PRO A 59 11.33 3.00 -9.34
C PRO A 59 11.73 1.96 -8.28
N SER A 60 12.90 2.10 -7.65
CA SER A 60 13.35 1.20 -6.59
C SER A 60 12.46 1.28 -5.35
N ALA A 61 11.97 2.48 -5.02
CA ALA A 61 11.01 2.65 -3.94
C ALA A 61 9.67 2.00 -4.29
N ILE A 62 9.18 2.18 -5.52
CA ILE A 62 7.96 1.53 -6.01
C ILE A 62 8.09 -0.01 -5.95
N SER A 63 9.23 -0.57 -6.34
CA SER A 63 9.48 -2.01 -6.23
C SER A 63 9.39 -2.51 -4.79
N LEU A 64 9.97 -1.78 -3.82
CA LEU A 64 9.86 -2.14 -2.42
C LEU A 64 8.41 -2.03 -1.91
N TYR A 65 7.73 -0.91 -2.21
CA TYR A 65 6.36 -0.67 -1.78
C TYR A 65 5.40 -1.72 -2.34
N SER A 66 5.58 -2.08 -3.61
CA SER A 66 4.85 -3.16 -4.27
C SER A 66 5.07 -4.50 -3.56
N ALA A 67 6.33 -4.88 -3.33
CA ALA A 67 6.66 -6.16 -2.70
C ALA A 67 6.06 -6.29 -1.29
N GLU A 68 6.22 -5.26 -0.46
CA GLU A 68 5.71 -5.27 0.91
C GLU A 68 4.18 -5.19 0.97
N THR A 69 3.55 -4.39 0.11
CA THR A 69 2.08 -4.32 0.06
C THR A 69 1.49 -5.63 -0.41
N ALA A 70 2.07 -6.26 -1.44
CA ALA A 70 1.62 -7.56 -1.93
C ALA A 70 1.75 -8.63 -0.86
N PHE A 71 2.89 -8.67 -0.15
CA PHE A 71 3.11 -9.59 0.95
C PHE A 71 2.09 -9.36 2.08
N ALA A 72 1.85 -8.10 2.47
CA ALA A 72 0.88 -7.79 3.52
C ALA A 72 -0.54 -8.21 3.12
N VAL A 73 -0.98 -7.89 1.90
CA VAL A 73 -2.32 -8.23 1.39
C VAL A 73 -2.52 -9.75 1.30
N GLU A 74 -1.57 -10.48 0.70
CA GLU A 74 -1.64 -11.94 0.54
C GLU A 74 -1.79 -12.66 1.89
N ASN A 75 -1.19 -12.09 2.94
CA ASN A 75 -1.18 -12.66 4.28
C ASN A 75 -2.17 -12.00 5.24
N ARG A 76 -3.12 -11.20 4.74
CA ARG A 76 -4.13 -10.48 5.54
C ARG A 76 -3.55 -9.59 6.64
N LEU A 77 -2.33 -9.10 6.45
CA LEU A 77 -1.65 -8.19 7.37
C LEU A 77 -2.12 -6.75 7.19
N ILE A 78 -1.86 -5.95 8.21
CA ILE A 78 -2.31 -4.56 8.27
C ILE A 78 -1.41 -3.68 7.39
N VAL A 79 -2.05 -2.87 6.54
CA VAL A 79 -1.45 -1.78 5.76
C VAL A 79 -2.08 -0.45 6.20
N ARG A 80 -1.27 0.55 6.57
CA ARG A 80 -1.76 1.86 7.04
C ARG A 80 -1.26 2.99 6.17
N LEU A 81 -2.03 4.07 6.15
CA LEU A 81 -1.61 5.33 5.56
C LEU A 81 -1.66 6.41 6.64
N ASP A 82 -0.49 6.85 7.10
CA ASP A 82 -0.35 8.02 7.94
C ASP A 82 0.06 9.21 7.05
N LYS A 83 -0.92 10.02 6.67
CA LYS A 83 -0.68 11.21 5.85
C LYS A 83 -1.10 12.48 6.55
N GLU A 84 -0.30 13.52 6.39
CA GLU A 84 -0.73 14.89 6.68
C GLU A 84 -1.83 15.34 5.71
N LYS A 85 -2.59 16.37 6.11
CA LYS A 85 -3.49 17.06 5.17
C LYS A 85 -2.66 17.63 4.02
N ASP A 86 -3.18 17.46 2.79
CA ASP A 86 -2.56 18.04 1.60
C ASP A 86 -2.31 19.54 1.82
N LYS A 87 -1.06 19.97 1.58
CA LYS A 87 -0.66 21.38 1.52
C LYS A 87 -0.32 21.70 0.08
N ASP A 88 -0.88 22.79 -0.45
CA ASP A 88 -0.88 23.08 -1.89
C ASP A 88 0.51 23.40 -2.49
N GLU A 89 1.55 23.68 -1.68
CA GLU A 89 2.79 24.32 -2.15
C GLU A 89 4.10 23.74 -1.59
N GLN A 90 4.15 22.47 -1.18
CA GLN A 90 5.32 21.91 -0.47
C GLN A 90 5.86 20.60 -1.05
N GLY A 91 7.17 20.40 -0.93
CA GLY A 91 7.85 19.17 -1.35
C GLY A 91 7.23 17.96 -0.66
N LYS A 92 6.87 16.93 -1.43
CA LYS A 92 6.18 15.75 -0.90
C LYS A 92 7.17 14.61 -0.69
N ILE A 93 7.22 14.10 0.53
CA ILE A 93 8.02 12.91 0.86
C ILE A 93 7.06 11.78 1.22
N ILE A 94 7.30 10.61 0.64
CA ILE A 94 6.65 9.35 0.98
C ILE A 94 7.70 8.34 1.40
N TRP A 95 7.43 7.59 2.45
CA TRP A 95 8.24 6.45 2.85
C TRP A 95 7.39 5.40 3.55
N ASN A 96 7.89 4.16 3.56
CA ASN A 96 7.29 3.06 4.29
C ASN A 96 8.08 2.81 5.59
N VAL A 97 7.38 2.34 6.61
CA VAL A 97 7.96 1.65 7.77
C VAL A 97 7.30 0.29 7.86
N SER A 98 8.11 -0.76 7.90
CA SER A 98 7.67 -2.14 7.80
C SER A 98 8.23 -2.95 8.96
N SER A 99 7.35 -3.69 9.62
CA SER A 99 7.71 -4.72 10.60
C SER A 99 7.35 -6.13 10.11
N LEU A 100 7.10 -6.26 8.79
CA LEU A 100 6.68 -7.51 8.15
C LEU A 100 7.75 -8.59 8.34
N LYS A 101 7.30 -9.76 8.79
CA LYS A 101 8.15 -10.92 9.03
C LYS A 101 7.40 -12.18 8.62
N ALA A 102 8.16 -13.19 8.23
CA ALA A 102 7.66 -14.55 8.00
C ALA A 102 8.52 -15.57 8.75
N GLN A 103 7.86 -16.61 9.24
CA GLN A 103 8.49 -17.84 9.69
C GLN A 103 7.91 -18.99 8.84
N ALA A 104 8.79 -19.88 8.38
CA ALA A 104 8.39 -21.00 7.54
C ALA A 104 9.11 -22.29 7.95
N GLY A 105 8.39 -23.41 7.86
CA GLY A 105 8.86 -24.78 7.95
C GLY A 105 8.17 -25.63 6.88
N ILE A 106 8.37 -26.95 6.90
CA ILE A 106 7.85 -27.87 5.87
C ILE A 106 6.31 -27.77 5.72
N ASP A 107 5.59 -27.74 6.83
CA ASP A 107 4.12 -27.70 6.87
C ASP A 107 3.56 -26.49 7.63
N HIS A 108 4.38 -25.47 7.84
CA HIS A 108 4.00 -24.30 8.62
C HIS A 108 4.49 -23.02 7.96
N PHE A 109 3.59 -22.06 7.85
CA PHE A 109 3.91 -20.71 7.44
C PHE A 109 3.11 -19.74 8.29
N GLU A 110 3.80 -18.76 8.86
CA GLU A 110 3.19 -17.67 9.61
C GLU A 110 3.82 -16.35 9.17
N ALA A 111 2.96 -15.38 8.86
CA ALA A 111 3.37 -14.02 8.57
C ALA A 111 2.78 -13.06 9.61
N THR A 112 3.57 -12.10 10.04
CA THR A 112 3.17 -11.11 11.06
C THR A 112 3.70 -9.72 10.71
N GLY A 113 3.26 -8.72 11.48
CA GLY A 113 3.76 -7.35 11.38
C GLY A 113 2.75 -6.39 10.77
N THR A 114 3.25 -5.23 10.37
CA THR A 114 2.44 -4.15 9.80
C THR A 114 3.29 -3.35 8.82
N LEU A 115 2.65 -2.88 7.76
CA LEU A 115 3.20 -1.92 6.82
C LEU A 115 2.52 -0.57 7.03
N THR A 116 3.28 0.50 7.20
CA THR A 116 2.74 1.86 7.28
C THR A 116 3.41 2.76 6.27
N PHE A 117 2.62 3.40 5.41
CA PHE A 117 3.08 4.47 4.54
C PHE A 117 2.91 5.81 5.24
N TYR A 118 3.98 6.60 5.26
CA TYR A 118 3.98 7.96 5.73
C TYR A 118 4.03 8.92 4.55
N ILE A 119 3.20 9.97 4.60
CA ILE A 119 3.27 11.09 3.67
C ILE A 119 3.36 12.38 4.49
N ARG A 120 4.40 13.16 4.22
CA ARG A 120 4.63 14.49 4.83
C ARG A 120 4.92 15.52 3.75
N TYR A 121 4.67 16.77 4.10
CA TYR A 121 4.97 17.93 3.27
C TYR A 121 6.10 18.75 3.90
N THR A 122 7.12 19.07 3.12
CA THR A 122 8.27 19.85 3.54
C THR A 122 8.21 21.25 2.93
N GLU A 123 8.51 22.27 3.73
CA GLU A 123 8.88 23.58 3.21
C GLU A 123 10.14 23.40 2.35
N VAL A 124 10.05 23.82 1.07
CA VAL A 124 11.18 23.80 0.13
C VAL A 124 11.99 25.08 0.33
#